data_AF-A0A7W4LNZ9-F1
#
_entry.id   AF-A0A7W4LNZ9-F1
#
_cell.length_a   1.000
_cell.length_b   1.000
_cell.length_c   1.000
_cell.angle_alpha   90.00
_cell.angle_beta   90.00
_cell.angle_gamma   90.00
#
_symmetry.space_group_name_H-M   'P 1'
#
loop_
_entity.id
_entity.type
_entity.pdbx_description
1 polymer ?
#
loop_
_entity_poly.entity_id
_entity_poly.type
_entity_poly.pdbx_seq_one_letter_code
_entity_poly.pdbx_strand_id
1 'polypeptide(L)'
;MDAQQRQAILEDLNALDCTVYRPDDNDPDAEEEDLGDAKIVFGAAFEAPAQWDAHEREDYFGDSDPELYVTARIECEAKPASSAYFIAQPGDYLATMEGLGEVVMYYVYDLIEDASERSFVLIRDEEELG
;
A
#
# COMPACT_ATOMS: atom_id res chain seq x y z
N MET A 1 11.33 -0.83 11.08
CA MET A 1 10.79 0.51 11.37
C MET A 1 10.92 0.78 12.86
N ASP A 2 11.38 1.97 13.23
CA ASP A 2 11.48 2.38 14.62
C ASP A 2 10.11 2.81 15.17
N ALA A 3 9.86 2.57 16.45
CA ALA A 3 8.57 2.90 17.10
C ALA A 3 8.17 4.38 16.93
N GLN A 4 9.14 5.28 16.79
CA GLN A 4 8.90 6.71 16.58
C GLN A 4 8.37 7.02 15.17
N GLN A 5 8.78 6.27 14.15
CA GLN A 5 8.29 6.43 12.78
C GLN A 5 6.88 5.90 12.63
N ARG A 6 6.60 4.75 13.25
CA ARG A 6 5.24 4.22 13.38
C ARG A 6 4.30 5.29 13.97
N GLN A 7 4.70 5.88 15.10
CA GLN A 7 3.86 6.90 15.75
C GLN A 7 3.67 8.14 14.87
N ALA A 8 4.70 8.55 14.12
CA ALA A 8 4.60 9.69 13.21
C ALA A 8 3.59 9.46 12.07
N ILE A 9 3.45 8.22 11.58
CA ILE A 9 2.43 7.87 10.57
C ILE A 9 1.04 7.86 11.20
N LEU A 10 0.90 7.21 12.36
CA LEU A 10 -0.40 7.07 13.05
C LEU A 10 -0.99 8.41 13.53
N GLU A 11 -0.14 9.39 13.79
CA GLU A 11 -0.53 10.73 14.23
C GLU A 11 -0.49 11.78 13.11
N ASP A 12 -0.16 11.40 11.87
CA ASP A 12 -0.11 12.34 10.74
C ASP A 12 -1.51 12.89 10.45
N LEU A 13 -1.64 14.21 10.33
CA LEU A 13 -2.92 14.86 10.03
C LEU A 13 -3.42 14.56 8.61
N ASN A 14 -2.52 14.11 7.73
CA ASN A 14 -2.86 13.68 6.37
C ASN A 14 -3.07 12.17 6.29
N ALA A 15 -2.96 11.43 7.40
CA ALA A 15 -3.23 10.00 7.39
C ALA A 15 -4.73 9.74 7.19
N LEU A 16 -5.03 8.84 6.26
CA LEU A 16 -6.37 8.30 6.08
C LEU A 16 -6.50 6.97 6.79
N ASP A 17 -7.72 6.67 7.23
CA ASP A 17 -8.10 5.33 7.67
C ASP A 17 -8.12 4.38 6.47
N CYS A 18 -7.60 3.18 6.66
CA CYS A 18 -7.68 2.12 5.67
C CYS A 18 -7.79 0.74 6.30
N THR A 19 -8.36 -0.22 5.56
CA THR A 19 -8.38 -1.64 5.92
C THR A 19 -7.51 -2.41 4.93
N VAL A 20 -6.72 -3.37 5.42
CA VAL A 20 -5.79 -4.16 4.60
C VAL A 20 -6.29 -5.59 4.49
N TYR A 21 -6.28 -6.12 3.27
CA TYR A 21 -6.72 -7.47 2.94
C TYR A 21 -5.58 -8.26 2.31
N ARG A 22 -5.51 -9.55 2.60
CA ARG A 22 -4.49 -10.45 2.05
C ARG A 22 -5.13 -11.59 1.25
N PRO A 23 -4.87 -11.69 -0.05
CA PRO A 23 -5.28 -12.85 -0.84
C PRO A 23 -4.60 -14.14 -0.38
N ASP A 24 -5.24 -15.29 -0.65
CA ASP A 24 -4.55 -16.58 -0.56
C ASP A 24 -3.83 -16.90 -1.87
N ASP A 25 -2.50 -16.81 -1.86
CA ASP A 25 -1.66 -17.11 -3.03
C ASP A 25 -1.82 -18.56 -3.55
N ASN A 26 -2.38 -19.48 -2.75
CA ASN A 26 -2.58 -20.87 -3.13
C ASN A 26 -4.00 -21.14 -3.65
N ASP A 27 -4.94 -20.21 -3.46
CA ASP A 27 -6.33 -20.37 -3.84
C ASP A 27 -6.93 -19.02 -4.32
N PRO A 28 -6.94 -18.76 -5.63
CA PRO A 28 -7.49 -17.52 -6.18
C PRO A 28 -9.02 -17.43 -6.05
N ASP A 29 -9.69 -18.52 -5.68
CA ASP A 29 -11.14 -18.54 -5.42
C ASP A 29 -11.45 -18.33 -3.92
N ALA A 30 -10.44 -18.23 -3.05
CA ALA A 30 -10.62 -17.95 -1.63
C ALA A 30 -10.94 -16.46 -1.38
N GLU A 31 -11.74 -16.20 -0.35
CA GLU A 31 -11.99 -14.84 0.15
C GLU A 31 -10.71 -14.27 0.77
N GLU A 32 -10.43 -12.99 0.53
CA GLU A 32 -9.26 -12.32 1.09
C GLU A 32 -9.36 -12.24 2.62
N GLU A 33 -8.24 -12.49 3.31
CA GLU A 33 -8.15 -12.33 4.76
C GLU A 33 -8.14 -10.84 5.12
N ASP A 34 -9.15 -10.39 5.89
CA ASP A 34 -9.12 -9.07 6.52
C ASP A 34 -8.07 -9.03 7.64
N LEU A 35 -6.96 -8.33 7.40
CA LEU A 35 -5.87 -8.16 8.37
C LEU A 35 -6.21 -7.12 9.43
N GLY A 36 -7.11 -6.18 9.12
CA GLY A 36 -7.61 -5.14 10.01
C GLY A 36 -7.20 -3.70 9.66
N ASP A 37 -7.42 -2.82 10.64
CA ASP A 37 -7.30 -1.36 10.47
C ASP A 37 -5.85 -0.86 10.47
N ALA A 38 -5.58 0.09 9.58
CA ALA A 38 -4.31 0.78 9.42
C ALA A 38 -4.50 2.26 9.09
N LYS A 39 -3.39 3.00 9.16
CA LYS A 39 -3.26 4.34 8.62
C LYS A 39 -2.41 4.34 7.37
N ILE A 40 -2.83 5.13 6.39
CA ILE A 40 -2.07 5.38 5.16
C ILE A 40 -1.80 6.88 4.99
N VAL A 41 -0.55 7.22 4.67
CA VAL A 41 -0.17 8.57 4.22
C VAL A 41 0.35 8.45 2.79
N PHE A 42 -0.42 9.00 1.84
CA PHE A 42 -0.01 9.06 0.44
C PHE A 42 1.16 10.04 0.23
N GLY A 43 2.07 9.63 -0.64
CA GLY A 43 3.20 10.41 -1.13
C GLY A 43 2.95 10.92 -2.55
N ALA A 44 4.04 11.10 -3.31
CA ALA A 44 3.97 11.48 -4.72
C ALA A 44 3.76 10.26 -5.62
N ALA A 45 3.45 10.53 -6.90
CA ALA A 45 3.53 9.51 -7.96
C ALA A 45 4.91 8.82 -7.92
N PHE A 46 4.93 7.52 -8.19
CA PHE A 46 6.17 6.77 -8.22
C PHE A 46 6.99 7.17 -9.45
N GLU A 47 8.20 7.66 -9.21
CA GLU A 47 9.16 7.94 -10.27
C GLU A 47 10.12 6.76 -10.40
N ALA A 48 10.07 6.09 -11.56
CA ALA A 48 11.01 5.03 -11.87
C ALA A 48 12.46 5.54 -11.74
N PRO A 49 13.36 4.79 -11.09
CA PRO A 49 14.74 5.20 -10.92
C PRO A 49 15.42 5.62 -12.22
N ALA A 50 16.19 6.71 -12.17
CA ALA A 50 16.81 7.29 -13.37
C ALA A 50 17.79 6.34 -14.07
N GLN A 51 18.38 5.41 -13.32
CA GLN A 51 19.30 4.39 -13.83
C GLN A 51 18.58 3.26 -14.58
N TRP A 52 17.26 3.12 -14.44
CA TRP A 52 16.53 2.08 -15.16
C TRP A 52 16.53 2.36 -16.65
N ASP A 53 16.86 1.33 -17.43
CA ASP A 53 16.71 1.35 -18.87
C ASP A 53 15.24 1.14 -19.28
N ALA A 54 14.99 1.12 -20.60
CA ALA A 54 13.64 0.95 -21.12
C ALA A 54 13.05 -0.43 -20.81
N HIS A 55 13.89 -1.47 -20.75
CA HIS A 55 13.44 -2.83 -20.48
C HIS A 55 13.09 -3.00 -18.99
N GLU A 56 13.90 -2.44 -18.09
CA GLU A 56 13.61 -2.45 -16.65
C GLU A 56 12.30 -1.72 -16.33
N ARG A 57 12.02 -0.60 -17.01
CA ARG A 57 10.74 0.11 -16.87
C ARG A 57 9.57 -0.67 -17.42
N GLU A 58 9.73 -1.30 -18.58
CA GLU A 58 8.70 -2.15 -19.19
C GLU A 58 8.39 -3.37 -18.31
N ASP A 59 9.40 -3.99 -17.71
CA ASP A 59 9.23 -5.14 -16.80
C ASP A 59 8.50 -4.74 -15.51
N TYR A 60 8.76 -3.54 -14.99
CA TYR A 60 8.10 -3.03 -13.79
C TYR A 60 6.65 -2.58 -14.03
N PHE A 61 6.41 -1.73 -15.04
CA PHE A 61 5.05 -1.22 -15.28
C PHE A 61 4.18 -2.21 -16.06
N GLY A 62 4.78 -3.12 -16.84
CA GLY A 62 4.05 -4.01 -17.73
C GLY A 62 3.16 -3.21 -18.69
N ASP A 63 1.87 -3.55 -18.71
CA ASP A 63 0.84 -2.85 -19.50
C ASP A 63 0.13 -1.74 -18.70
N SER A 64 0.44 -1.55 -17.42
CA SER A 64 -0.18 -0.54 -16.55
C SER A 64 0.34 0.86 -16.83
N ASP A 65 -0.51 1.88 -16.70
CA ASP A 65 -0.09 3.27 -16.82
C ASP A 65 0.79 3.67 -15.62
N PRO A 66 2.03 4.14 -15.81
CA PRO A 66 2.90 4.60 -14.73
C PRO A 66 2.27 5.69 -13.84
N GLU A 67 1.32 6.47 -14.35
CA GLU A 67 0.62 7.51 -13.56
C GLU A 67 -0.28 6.93 -12.45
N LEU A 68 -0.63 5.63 -12.52
CA LEU A 68 -1.42 4.94 -11.49
C LEU A 68 -0.61 4.56 -10.25
N TYR A 69 0.72 4.61 -10.34
CA TYR A 69 1.62 4.20 -9.28
C TYR A 69 1.86 5.37 -8.34
N VAL A 70 1.54 5.20 -7.06
CA VAL A 70 1.73 6.21 -6.01
C VAL A 70 2.54 5.63 -4.87
N THR A 71 3.44 6.44 -4.30
CA THR A 71 4.13 6.05 -3.07
C THR A 71 3.25 6.28 -1.85
N ALA A 72 3.38 5.45 -0.82
CA ALA A 72 2.65 5.62 0.42
C ALA A 72 3.41 5.04 1.62
N ARG A 73 3.05 5.49 2.82
CA ARG A 73 3.45 4.86 4.07
C ARG A 73 2.21 4.25 4.72
N ILE A 74 2.29 2.98 5.08
CA ILE A 74 1.18 2.22 5.68
C ILE A 74 1.63 1.68 7.03
N GLU A 75 0.78 1.81 8.04
CA GLU A 75 1.07 1.31 9.38
C GLU A 75 -0.18 0.80 10.09
N CYS A 76 -0.09 -0.43 10.62
CA CYS A 76 -1.16 -1.08 11.38
C CYS A 76 -1.47 -0.31 12.67
N GLU A 77 -2.74 -0.09 12.98
CA GLU A 77 -3.14 0.61 14.21
C GLU A 77 -2.90 -0.23 15.47
N ALA A 78 -3.02 -1.55 15.35
CA ALA A 78 -2.86 -2.46 16.47
C ALA A 78 -1.44 -2.42 17.04
N LYS A 79 -1.31 -2.60 18.36
CA LYS A 79 -0.01 -2.55 19.02
C LYS A 79 0.88 -3.69 18.55
N PRO A 80 2.19 -3.45 18.31
CA PRO A 80 3.15 -4.51 18.08
C PRO A 80 3.06 -5.60 19.17
N ALA A 81 3.16 -6.86 18.76
CA ALA A 81 2.98 -8.07 19.57
C ALA A 81 1.54 -8.35 20.07
N SER A 82 0.52 -7.60 19.62
CA SER A 82 -0.87 -8.03 19.73
C SER A 82 -1.21 -9.05 18.63
N SER A 83 -2.26 -9.86 18.84
CA SER A 83 -2.72 -10.83 17.83
C SER A 83 -3.34 -10.19 16.59
N ALA A 84 -3.69 -8.89 16.67
CA ALA A 84 -4.22 -8.12 15.56
C ALA A 84 -3.13 -7.30 14.84
N TYR A 85 -1.87 -7.41 15.27
CA TYR A 85 -0.78 -6.70 14.61
C TYR A 85 -0.37 -7.40 13.33
N PHE A 86 -0.35 -6.65 12.24
CA PHE A 86 0.14 -7.09 10.95
C PHE A 86 1.13 -6.09 10.36
N ILE A 87 1.80 -6.52 9.28
CA ILE A 87 2.65 -5.67 8.46
C ILE A 87 2.16 -5.85 7.03
N ALA A 88 1.81 -4.74 6.38
CA ALA A 88 1.47 -4.74 4.97
C ALA A 88 2.68 -5.18 4.12
N GLN A 89 2.41 -5.91 3.05
CA GLN A 89 3.42 -6.42 2.13
C GLN A 89 2.94 -6.33 0.68
N PRO A 90 3.87 -6.36 -0.30
CA PRO A 90 3.49 -6.53 -1.70
C PRO A 90 2.57 -7.75 -1.89
N GLY A 91 1.48 -7.57 -2.63
CA GLY A 91 0.42 -8.57 -2.77
C GLY A 91 -0.84 -8.28 -1.95
N ASP A 92 -0.75 -7.46 -0.90
CA ASP A 92 -1.93 -7.05 -0.12
C ASP A 92 -2.80 -6.05 -0.92
N TYR A 93 -4.08 -5.99 -0.57
CA TYR A 93 -5.01 -4.94 -1.01
C TYR A 93 -5.31 -3.99 0.14
N LEU A 94 -5.60 -2.74 -0.20
CA LEU A 94 -5.92 -1.70 0.76
C LEU A 94 -7.17 -0.95 0.32
N ALA A 95 -8.17 -0.88 1.20
CA ALA A 95 -9.36 -0.06 1.03
C ALA A 95 -9.22 1.23 1.83
N THR A 96 -9.40 2.38 1.20
CA THR A 96 -9.42 3.68 1.89
C THR A 96 -10.47 4.61 1.29
N MET A 97 -10.75 5.72 1.96
CA MET A 97 -11.67 6.76 1.48
C MET A 97 -10.89 8.06 1.29
N GLU A 98 -10.52 8.38 0.05
CA GLU A 98 -9.80 9.63 -0.29
C GLU A 98 -10.69 10.89 -0.30
N GLY A 99 -11.97 10.79 0.08
CA GLY A 99 -12.90 11.91 0.00
C GLY A 99 -14.37 11.60 0.32
N LEU A 100 -15.28 12.11 -0.52
CA LEU A 100 -16.74 12.21 -0.28
C LEU A 100 -17.50 10.85 -0.37
N GLY A 101 -16.94 9.79 0.21
CA GLY A 101 -17.68 8.57 0.54
C GLY A 101 -17.56 7.41 -0.44
N GLU A 102 -16.59 7.44 -1.36
CA GLU A 102 -16.26 6.30 -2.21
C GLU A 102 -15.05 5.57 -1.65
N VAL A 103 -15.18 4.23 -1.56
CA VAL A 103 -14.06 3.36 -1.23
C VAL A 103 -13.19 3.22 -2.48
N VAL A 104 -11.91 3.53 -2.33
CA VAL A 104 -10.90 3.33 -3.35
C VAL A 104 -10.05 2.15 -2.92
N MET A 105 -9.89 1.20 -3.83
CA MET A 105 -9.04 0.03 -3.65
C MET A 105 -7.65 0.32 -4.24
N TYR A 106 -6.62 -0.13 -3.52
CA TYR A 106 -5.24 -0.09 -3.97
C TYR A 106 -4.62 -1.47 -3.83
N TYR A 107 -3.85 -1.87 -4.83
CA TYR A 107 -2.95 -3.01 -4.75
C TYR A 107 -1.59 -2.56 -4.24
N VAL A 108 -1.06 -3.22 -3.20
CA VAL A 108 0.30 -3.00 -2.73
C VAL A 108 1.25 -3.70 -3.70
N TYR A 109 1.82 -2.90 -4.61
CA TYR A 109 2.62 -3.42 -5.71
C TYR A 109 4.05 -3.76 -5.30
N ASP A 110 4.71 -2.87 -4.56
CA ASP A 110 6.13 -3.03 -4.23
C ASP A 110 6.49 -2.35 -2.91
N LEU A 111 7.66 -2.69 -2.39
CA LEU A 111 8.24 -2.16 -1.17
C LEU A 111 9.60 -1.51 -1.45
N ILE A 112 9.67 -0.21 -1.21
CA ILE A 112 10.91 0.57 -1.22
C ILE A 112 11.44 0.60 0.21
N GLU A 113 12.45 -0.23 0.49
CA GLU A 113 13.21 -0.17 1.74
C GLU A 113 14.44 0.73 1.55
N ASP A 114 14.38 1.97 2.06
CA ASP A 114 15.58 2.77 2.30
C ASP A 114 16.10 2.50 3.72
N ALA A 115 17.36 2.79 3.97
CA ALA A 115 18.07 2.56 5.23
C ALA A 115 17.41 3.23 6.45
N SER A 116 16.46 4.14 6.25
CA SER A 116 15.73 4.81 7.32
C SER A 116 14.21 4.70 7.18
N GLU A 117 13.63 4.55 6.00
CA GLU A 117 12.17 4.61 5.83
C GLU A 117 11.65 3.50 4.91
N ARG A 118 10.51 2.94 5.31
CA ARG A 118 9.76 1.96 4.53
C ARG A 118 8.64 2.70 3.81
N SER A 119 8.65 2.65 2.48
CA SER A 119 7.57 3.16 1.64
C SER A 119 7.06 2.07 0.73
N PHE A 120 5.76 2.06 0.48
CA PHE A 120 5.10 1.15 -0.43
C PHE A 120 4.84 1.87 -1.75
N VAL A 121 4.83 1.12 -2.85
CA VAL A 121 4.28 1.56 -4.12
C VAL A 121 2.92 0.91 -4.26
N LEU A 122 1.90 1.73 -4.48
CA LEU A 122 0.52 1.30 -4.63
C LEU A 122 0.08 1.56 -6.06
N ILE A 123 -0.70 0.64 -6.61
CA ILE A 123 -1.45 0.87 -7.85
C ILE A 123 -2.90 1.07 -7.45
N ARG A 124 -3.50 2.18 -7.89
CA ARG A 124 -4.94 2.37 -7.75
C ARG A 124 -5.64 1.30 -8.59
N ASP A 125 -6.51 0.53 -7.96
CA ASP A 125 -7.37 -0.38 -8.68
C ASP A 125 -8.46 0.43 -9.38
N GLU A 126 -8.44 0.42 -10.72
CA GLU A 126 -9.40 1.11 -11.56
C GLU A 126 -10.58 0.22 -11.95
N GLU A 127 -10.70 -1.01 -11.43
CA GLU A 127 -11.95 -1.76 -11.56
C GLU A 127 -13.09 -0.92 -10.94
N GLU A 128 -13.89 -0.30 -11.81
CA GLU A 128 -15.18 0.25 -11.42
C GLU A 128 -15.93 -0.89 -10.72
N LEU A 129 -16.15 -0.77 -9.41
CA LEU A 129 -17.10 -1.60 -8.66
C LEU A 129 -18.48 -1.43 -9.34
N GLY A 130 -18.74 -2.28 -10.33
CA GLY A 130 -19.91 -2.25 -11.20
C GLY A 130 -21.20 -2.71 -10.56
#